data_AF-A0A852RAL2-F1
#
_entry.id   AF-A0A852RAL2-F1
#
_cell.length_a   1.000
_cell.length_b   1.000
_cell.length_c   1.000
_cell.angle_alpha   90.00
_cell.angle_beta   90.00
_cell.angle_gamma   90.00
#
_symmetry.space_group_name_H-M   'P 1'
#
loop_
_entity.id
_entity.type
_entity.pdbx_description
1 polymer ?
#
loop_
_entity_poly.entity_id
_entity_poly.type
_entity_poly.pdbx_seq_one_letter_code
_entity_poly.pdbx_strand_id
1 'polypeptide(L)'
;MNQSPSPYDHGTRLEPKPWVKDGIAGNDEPRPASADDYGRVDFDNDAGITERTVWAIPTEDGIMIRVDSMNEAPITMETETDRLAREAQVTKLYDQLEAVSIEAPDSISWNGEGEPVLFAPGHYILTSIDPEGDEFCVNLIYTGTNPYDDENAVPTGLTWHTLYREYDSHGSYQQLSSPRYAVPVSEAETVVAAAKQWAAEIAAKHNQNLHAAAPQQHVEVRVSGPSLS
;
A
#
# COMPACT_ATOMS: atom_id res chain seq x y z
N MET A 1 29.84 0.80 -17.49
CA MET A 1 29.25 0.71 -16.15
C MET A 1 28.06 1.64 -16.19
N ASN A 2 26.84 1.11 -16.26
CA ASN A 2 25.65 1.96 -16.12
C ASN A 2 25.50 2.23 -14.64
N GLN A 3 25.78 3.45 -14.21
CA GLN A 3 25.37 3.90 -12.89
C GLN A 3 23.84 3.85 -12.89
N SER A 4 23.26 3.21 -11.87
CA SER A 4 21.84 3.36 -11.61
C SER A 4 21.58 4.86 -11.43
N PRO A 5 20.58 5.44 -12.12
CA PRO A 5 20.22 6.83 -11.92
C PRO A 5 19.94 7.06 -10.43
N SER A 6 20.48 8.16 -9.92
CA SER A 6 20.27 8.61 -8.56
C SER A 6 18.88 9.24 -8.43
N PRO A 7 18.33 9.39 -7.23
CA PRO A 7 17.08 10.13 -7.01
C PRO A 7 17.10 11.57 -7.57
N TYR A 8 18.28 12.15 -7.79
CA TYR A 8 18.42 13.46 -8.42
C TYR A 8 18.23 13.43 -9.94
N ASP A 9 18.49 12.29 -10.59
CA ASP A 9 18.32 12.12 -12.04
C ASP A 9 16.85 11.99 -12.45
N HIS A 10 15.94 11.83 -11.47
CA HIS A 10 14.49 11.68 -11.67
C HIS A 10 13.67 12.83 -11.05
N GLY A 11 14.33 13.82 -10.43
CA GLY A 11 13.64 14.94 -9.77
C GLY A 11 12.85 14.55 -8.53
N THR A 12 13.17 13.41 -7.91
CA THR A 12 12.47 12.92 -6.72
C THR A 12 12.99 13.54 -5.42
N ARG A 13 14.09 14.31 -5.45
CA ARG A 13 14.65 15.01 -4.27
C ARG A 13 15.11 16.43 -4.59
N LEU A 14 14.82 17.37 -3.70
CA LEU A 14 15.37 18.73 -3.75
C LEU A 14 16.84 18.74 -3.30
N GLU A 15 17.67 19.56 -3.93
CA GLU A 15 19.09 19.69 -3.61
C GLU A 15 19.30 20.67 -2.44
N PRO A 16 19.92 20.25 -1.32
CA PRO A 16 20.20 21.14 -0.20
C PRO A 16 21.42 22.02 -0.48
N LYS A 17 21.28 23.33 -0.30
CA LYS A 17 22.37 24.30 -0.44
C LYS A 17 22.44 25.20 0.79
N PRO A 18 23.62 25.34 1.43
CA PRO A 18 23.79 26.32 2.49
C PRO A 18 23.42 27.71 1.97
N TRP A 19 22.58 28.42 2.74
CA TRP A 19 22.10 29.74 2.30
C TRP A 19 23.20 30.80 2.30
N VAL A 20 24.26 30.57 3.07
CA VAL A 20 25.44 31.44 3.12
C VAL A 20 26.64 30.74 2.50
N LYS A 21 27.24 31.40 1.50
CA LYS A 21 28.49 30.96 0.86
C LYS A 21 29.45 32.14 0.74
N ASP A 22 30.68 31.95 1.21
CA ASP A 22 31.75 32.96 1.16
C ASP A 22 31.34 34.34 1.73
N GLY A 23 30.49 34.33 2.77
CA GLY A 23 29.99 35.54 3.44
C GLY A 23 28.84 36.25 2.71
N ILE A 24 28.28 35.64 1.67
CA ILE A 24 27.10 36.13 0.94
C ILE A 24 25.91 35.22 1.25
N ALA A 25 24.79 35.80 1.65
CA ALA A 25 23.52 35.14 1.94
C ALA A 25 22.54 35.31 0.77
N GLY A 26 21.74 34.27 0.50
CA GLY A 26 20.71 34.28 -0.53
C GLY A 26 21.21 33.88 -1.91
N ASN A 27 20.50 32.96 -2.57
CA ASN A 27 20.76 32.58 -3.97
C ASN A 27 20.17 33.60 -4.95
N ASP A 28 18.87 33.92 -4.82
CA ASP A 28 18.16 34.80 -5.76
C ASP A 28 18.40 36.30 -5.49
N GLU A 29 18.57 36.68 -4.22
CA GLU A 29 18.87 38.04 -3.79
C GLU A 29 20.15 38.10 -2.93
N PRO A 30 21.33 37.96 -3.56
CA PRO A 30 22.59 37.87 -2.84
C PRO A 30 22.91 39.17 -2.10
N ARG A 31 23.19 39.07 -0.80
CA ARG A 31 23.60 40.17 0.06
C ARG A 31 24.67 39.75 1.07
N PRO A 32 25.41 40.69 1.69
CA PRO A 32 26.30 40.34 2.79
C PRO A 32 25.55 39.57 3.89
N ALA A 33 26.15 38.49 4.37
CA ALA A 33 25.57 37.66 5.40
C ALA A 33 25.57 38.35 6.76
N SER A 34 24.50 38.15 7.50
CA SER A 34 24.32 38.49 8.91
C SER A 34 24.37 37.22 9.76
N ALA A 35 24.43 37.36 11.08
CA ALA A 35 24.50 36.21 11.97
C ALA A 35 23.28 35.28 11.83
N ASP A 36 22.08 35.85 11.60
CA ASP A 36 20.81 35.13 11.49
C ASP A 36 20.67 34.33 10.19
N ASP A 37 21.60 34.46 9.25
CA ASP A 37 21.57 33.78 7.96
C ASP A 37 22.28 32.41 8.03
N TYR A 38 23.22 32.24 8.95
CA TYR A 38 23.98 30.99 9.09
C TYR A 38 23.11 29.87 9.67
N GLY A 39 23.24 28.67 9.10
CA GLY A 39 22.44 27.50 9.49
C GLY A 39 21.12 27.34 8.73
N ARG A 40 20.80 28.28 7.82
CA ARG A 40 19.72 28.12 6.84
C ARG A 40 20.19 27.33 5.63
N VAL A 41 19.27 26.54 5.07
CA VAL A 41 19.49 25.69 3.90
C VAL A 41 18.36 25.88 2.91
N ASP A 42 18.69 26.22 1.67
CA ASP A 42 17.76 26.21 0.54
C ASP A 42 17.63 24.79 -0.01
N PHE A 43 16.42 24.43 -0.40
CA PHE A 43 16.10 23.20 -1.12
C PHE A 43 15.62 23.57 -2.52
N ASP A 44 16.49 23.34 -3.50
CA ASP A 44 16.24 23.70 -4.89
C ASP A 44 15.66 22.52 -5.67
N ASN A 45 14.78 22.81 -6.62
CA ASN A 45 14.33 21.83 -7.61
C ASN A 45 15.38 21.62 -8.73
N ASP A 46 15.09 20.71 -9.66
CA ASP A 46 16.00 20.37 -10.77
C ASP A 46 16.30 21.54 -11.72
N ALA A 47 15.44 22.56 -11.74
CA ALA A 47 15.67 23.78 -12.50
C ALA A 47 16.59 24.77 -11.76
N GLY A 48 17.02 24.44 -10.54
CA GLY A 48 17.83 25.29 -9.67
C GLY A 48 17.03 26.40 -8.99
N ILE A 49 15.70 26.28 -8.92
CA ILE A 49 14.83 27.25 -8.25
C ILE A 49 14.63 26.82 -6.80
N THR A 50 14.85 27.73 -5.86
CA THR A 50 14.60 27.48 -4.44
C THR A 50 13.11 27.32 -4.16
N GLU A 51 12.71 26.14 -3.71
CA GLU A 51 11.32 25.84 -3.33
C GLU A 51 11.09 26.17 -1.86
N ARG A 52 12.07 25.87 -1.00
CA ARG A 52 11.98 26.01 0.47
C ARG A 52 13.31 26.44 1.05
N THR A 53 13.27 27.29 2.08
CA THR A 53 14.42 27.56 2.95
C THR A 53 14.10 27.06 4.36
N VAL A 54 14.95 26.20 4.92
CA VAL A 54 14.72 25.54 6.21
C VAL A 54 15.84 25.86 7.19
N TRP A 55 15.49 26.06 8.47
CA TRP A 55 16.47 26.15 9.55
C TRP A 55 15.87 25.70 10.89
N ALA A 56 16.76 25.37 11.83
CA ALA A 56 16.40 24.92 13.16
C ALA A 56 16.81 25.94 14.22
N ILE A 57 15.95 26.15 15.21
CA ILE A 57 16.19 27.03 16.35
C ILE A 57 16.06 26.20 17.63
N PRO A 58 17.12 26.09 18.45
CA PRO A 58 17.01 25.52 19.79
C PRO A 58 16.07 26.36 20.66
N THR A 59 15.23 25.69 21.43
CA THR A 59 14.27 26.28 22.38
C THR A 59 14.43 25.60 23.74
N GLU A 60 13.81 26.13 24.80
CA GLU A 60 13.86 25.52 26.13
C GLU A 60 13.28 24.09 26.15
N ASP A 61 12.26 23.84 25.31
CA ASP A 61 11.50 22.59 25.27
C ASP A 61 11.91 21.65 24.12
N GLY A 62 12.92 22.00 23.31
CA GLY A 62 13.34 21.20 22.16
C GLY A 62 13.85 22.02 20.97
N ILE A 63 13.48 21.63 19.75
CA ILE A 63 13.91 22.28 18.50
C ILE A 63 12.69 22.76 17.72
N MET A 64 12.70 24.03 17.31
CA MET A 64 11.75 24.58 16.35
C MET A 64 12.36 24.55 14.95
N ILE A 65 11.75 23.80 14.03
CA ILE A 65 12.07 23.89 12.60
C ILE A 65 11.21 25.00 11.99
N ARG A 66 11.85 25.94 11.30
CA ARG A 66 11.18 26.98 10.50
C ARG A 66 11.39 26.69 9.03
N VAL A 67 10.34 26.93 8.25
CA VAL A 67 10.35 26.76 6.81
C VAL A 67 9.74 27.98 6.17
N ASP A 68 10.53 28.69 5.36
CA ASP A 68 10.02 29.70 4.44
C ASP A 68 9.65 29.00 3.14
N SER A 69 8.40 29.20 2.69
CA SER A 69 7.85 28.53 1.51
C SER A 69 7.71 29.50 0.35
N MET A 70 8.33 29.15 -0.78
CA MET A 70 8.23 29.92 -2.03
C MET A 70 7.09 29.40 -2.93
N ASN A 71 6.47 28.28 -2.57
CA ASN A 71 5.28 27.74 -3.22
C ASN A 71 4.23 27.33 -2.16
N GLU A 72 2.97 27.18 -2.59
CA GLU A 72 1.83 26.86 -1.70
C GLU A 72 1.67 25.35 -1.38
N ALA A 73 2.52 24.49 -1.95
CA ALA A 73 2.43 23.05 -1.71
C ALA A 73 2.62 22.73 -0.21
N PRO A 74 1.80 21.81 0.34
CA PRO A 74 1.90 21.45 1.74
C PRO A 74 3.26 20.81 2.06
N ILE A 75 3.75 21.03 3.27
CA ILE A 75 4.94 20.37 3.80
C ILE A 75 4.46 19.22 4.70
N THR A 76 4.98 18.03 4.43
CA THR A 76 4.87 16.89 5.34
C THR A 76 6.21 16.71 6.04
N MET A 77 6.17 16.58 7.37
CA MET A 77 7.35 16.24 8.15
C MET A 77 7.24 14.79 8.57
N GLU A 78 8.32 14.05 8.39
CA GLU A 78 8.46 12.67 8.84
C GLU A 78 9.69 12.57 9.72
N THR A 79 9.52 11.96 10.88
CA THR A 79 10.64 11.57 11.72
C THR A 79 11.00 10.11 11.48
N GLU A 80 12.21 9.71 11.89
CA GLU A 80 12.61 8.30 11.87
C GLU A 80 11.65 7.42 12.70
N THR A 81 11.12 7.95 13.80
CA THR A 81 10.12 7.22 14.60
C THR A 81 8.83 6.98 13.83
N ASP A 82 8.34 7.97 13.07
CA ASP A 82 7.14 7.82 12.23
C ASP A 82 7.38 6.79 11.12
N ARG A 83 8.56 6.85 10.49
CA ARG A 83 8.98 5.89 9.48
C ARG A 83 9.02 4.46 10.02
N LEU A 84 9.71 4.25 11.15
CA LEU A 84 9.82 2.93 11.79
C LEU A 84 8.46 2.39 12.24
N ALA A 85 7.57 3.25 12.75
CA ALA A 85 6.21 2.85 13.10
C ALA A 85 5.43 2.38 11.86
N ARG A 86 5.62 3.05 10.72
CA ARG A 86 4.99 2.67 9.46
C ARG A 86 5.56 1.38 8.90
N GLU A 87 6.88 1.18 8.95
CA GLU A 87 7.52 -0.10 8.59
C GLU A 87 6.95 -1.25 9.43
N ALA A 88 6.86 -1.08 10.75
CA ALA A 88 6.26 -2.07 11.64
C ALA A 88 4.78 -2.37 11.29
N GLN A 89 4.02 -1.35 10.89
CA GLN A 89 2.62 -1.52 10.49
C GLN A 89 2.48 -2.27 9.16
N VAL A 90 3.42 -2.11 8.23
CA VAL A 90 3.47 -2.88 6.97
C VAL A 90 3.82 -4.33 7.24
N THR A 91 4.82 -4.60 8.08
CA THR A 91 5.16 -5.97 8.50
C THR A 91 3.96 -6.64 9.17
N LYS A 92 3.28 -5.93 10.07
CA LYS A 92 2.07 -6.44 10.72
C LYS A 92 0.94 -6.72 9.72
N LEU A 93 0.75 -5.85 8.72
CA LEU A 93 -0.22 -6.07 7.65
C LEU A 93 0.08 -7.38 6.89
N TYR A 94 1.34 -7.62 6.54
CA TYR A 94 1.77 -8.86 5.89
C TYR A 94 1.36 -10.09 6.72
N ASP A 95 1.80 -10.13 7.99
CA ASP A 95 1.53 -11.26 8.89
C ASP A 95 0.02 -11.51 9.04
N GLN A 96 -0.77 -10.43 9.15
CA GLN A 96 -2.22 -10.52 9.30
C GLN A 96 -2.92 -11.00 8.04
N LEU A 97 -2.48 -10.58 6.85
CA LEU A 97 -3.06 -11.03 5.58
C LEU A 97 -2.68 -12.49 5.30
N GLU A 98 -1.45 -12.90 5.58
CA GLU A 98 -1.03 -14.31 5.49
C GLU A 98 -1.89 -15.18 6.43
N ALA A 99 -2.12 -14.72 7.67
CA ALA A 99 -2.96 -15.42 8.64
C ALA A 99 -4.40 -15.64 8.14
N VAL A 100 -4.97 -14.74 7.32
CA VAL A 100 -6.30 -14.95 6.72
C VAL A 100 -6.34 -16.23 5.87
N SER A 101 -5.28 -16.52 5.12
CA SER A 101 -5.21 -17.76 4.33
C SER A 101 -5.05 -19.00 5.22
N ILE A 102 -4.32 -18.88 6.33
CA ILE A 102 -4.10 -19.96 7.30
C ILE A 102 -5.39 -20.32 8.04
N GLU A 103 -6.26 -19.34 8.30
CA GLU A 103 -7.57 -19.55 8.95
C GLU A 103 -8.59 -20.28 8.04
N ALA A 104 -8.42 -20.23 6.71
CA ALA A 104 -9.31 -20.86 5.73
C ALA A 104 -8.54 -21.59 4.60
N PRO A 105 -7.70 -22.58 4.92
CA PRO A 105 -6.73 -23.15 3.98
C PRO A 105 -7.38 -23.99 2.88
N ASP A 106 -8.59 -24.50 3.11
CA ASP A 106 -9.33 -25.30 2.12
C ASP A 106 -10.06 -24.42 1.10
N SER A 107 -10.15 -23.10 1.33
CA SER A 107 -10.90 -22.17 0.48
C SER A 107 -10.04 -21.04 -0.08
N ILE A 108 -8.90 -20.74 0.54
CA ILE A 108 -8.08 -19.56 0.22
C ILE A 108 -6.61 -19.96 0.15
N SER A 109 -5.94 -19.53 -0.91
CA SER A 109 -4.49 -19.56 -1.03
C SER A 109 -3.89 -18.16 -0.94
N TRP A 110 -2.78 -18.04 -0.22
CA TRP A 110 -1.93 -16.85 -0.25
C TRP A 110 -0.98 -16.92 -1.45
N ASN A 111 -1.11 -15.94 -2.34
CA ASN A 111 -0.11 -15.65 -3.35
C ASN A 111 0.65 -14.42 -2.83
N GLY A 112 1.75 -14.68 -2.14
CA GLY A 112 2.59 -13.65 -1.51
C GLY A 112 3.16 -12.63 -2.49
N GLU A 113 4.05 -11.76 -1.97
CA GLU A 113 4.59 -10.57 -2.66
C GLU A 113 4.91 -10.82 -4.14
N GLY A 114 4.05 -10.30 -5.02
CA GLY A 114 4.36 -10.22 -6.44
C GLY A 114 5.39 -9.12 -6.65
N GLU A 115 6.41 -9.36 -7.49
CA GLU A 115 7.30 -8.28 -7.91
C GLU A 115 6.45 -7.11 -8.44
N PRO A 116 6.77 -5.86 -8.07
CA PRO A 116 5.91 -4.71 -8.38
C PRO A 116 5.83 -4.37 -9.88
N VAL A 117 6.37 -5.20 -10.78
CA VAL A 117 6.57 -4.89 -12.18
C VAL A 117 5.84 -5.91 -13.08
N LEU A 118 4.71 -5.47 -13.63
CA LEU A 118 4.09 -5.87 -14.91
C LEU A 118 2.96 -6.93 -14.96
N PHE A 119 2.79 -7.89 -14.03
CA PHE A 119 1.77 -8.95 -14.23
C PHE A 119 0.91 -9.35 -13.02
N ALA A 120 1.06 -8.73 -11.85
CA ALA A 120 0.24 -9.03 -10.66
C ALA A 120 -0.79 -7.91 -10.36
N PRO A 121 -2.03 -8.24 -9.97
CA PRO A 121 -3.09 -7.25 -9.65
C PRO A 121 -2.91 -6.54 -8.29
N GLY A 122 -1.96 -6.97 -7.47
CA GLY A 122 -1.69 -6.47 -6.13
C GLY A 122 -0.26 -6.77 -5.66
N HIS A 123 0.19 -6.05 -4.63
CA HIS A 123 1.38 -6.39 -3.85
C HIS A 123 1.10 -7.61 -2.96
N TYR A 124 -0.11 -7.71 -2.40
CA TYR A 124 -0.59 -8.90 -1.68
C TYR A 124 -1.87 -9.41 -2.31
N ILE A 125 -1.97 -10.73 -2.53
CA ILE A 125 -3.11 -11.34 -3.19
C ILE A 125 -3.57 -12.57 -2.41
N LEU A 126 -4.82 -12.53 -1.95
CA LEU A 126 -5.54 -13.72 -1.50
C LEU A 126 -6.41 -14.23 -2.66
N THR A 127 -6.36 -15.53 -2.93
CA THR A 127 -7.06 -16.14 -4.06
C THR A 127 -7.94 -17.26 -3.57
N SER A 128 -9.20 -17.31 -4.04
CA SER A 128 -10.08 -18.43 -3.81
C SER A 128 -9.56 -19.69 -4.52
N ILE A 129 -9.58 -20.83 -3.84
CA ILE A 129 -9.19 -22.13 -4.40
C ILE A 129 -10.26 -22.68 -5.36
N ASP A 130 -11.47 -22.13 -5.33
CA ASP A 130 -12.54 -22.53 -6.25
C ASP A 130 -12.16 -22.23 -7.71
N PRO A 131 -12.70 -22.99 -8.69
CA PRO A 131 -12.35 -22.85 -10.11
C PRO A 131 -12.59 -21.45 -10.70
N GLU A 132 -13.47 -20.69 -10.05
CA GLU A 132 -13.82 -19.32 -10.41
C GLU A 132 -12.69 -18.33 -10.08
N GLY A 133 -11.87 -18.62 -9.05
CA GLY A 133 -10.63 -17.92 -8.75
C GLY A 133 -10.82 -16.45 -8.39
N ASP A 134 -11.81 -16.11 -7.56
CA ASP A 134 -11.99 -14.75 -7.05
C ASP A 134 -10.75 -14.33 -6.23
N GLU A 135 -10.35 -13.06 -6.31
CA GLU A 135 -9.14 -12.53 -5.68
C GLU A 135 -9.42 -11.29 -4.83
N PHE A 136 -8.71 -11.14 -3.72
CA PHE A 136 -8.61 -9.91 -2.94
C PHE A 136 -7.19 -9.35 -3.07
N CYS A 137 -7.07 -8.17 -3.65
CA CYS A 137 -5.81 -7.58 -4.06
C CYS A 137 -5.53 -6.30 -3.28
N VAL A 138 -4.42 -6.27 -2.54
CA VAL A 138 -3.93 -5.09 -1.82
C VAL A 138 -2.74 -4.50 -2.57
N ASN A 139 -2.71 -3.18 -2.73
CA ASN A 139 -1.61 -2.44 -3.34
C ASN A 139 -1.02 -1.42 -2.36
N LEU A 140 0.30 -1.26 -2.42
CA LEU A 140 1.02 -0.26 -1.65
C LEU A 140 1.09 1.07 -2.43
N ILE A 141 0.88 2.19 -1.72
CA ILE A 141 1.01 3.55 -2.26
C ILE A 141 2.23 4.21 -1.61
N TYR A 142 3.13 4.75 -2.41
CA TYR A 142 4.31 5.47 -1.96
C TYR A 142 4.19 6.97 -2.28
N THR A 143 4.74 7.82 -1.42
CA THR A 143 4.75 9.28 -1.59
C THR A 143 6.21 9.77 -1.54
N GLY A 144 6.58 10.66 -2.46
CA GLY A 144 7.93 11.27 -2.52
C GLY A 144 9.04 10.35 -3.06
N THR A 145 8.95 9.05 -2.80
CA THR A 145 9.83 8.02 -3.37
C THR A 145 9.01 6.78 -3.74
N ASN A 146 9.60 5.82 -4.42
CA ASN A 146 8.99 4.52 -4.75
C ASN A 146 10.07 3.42 -4.71
N PRO A 147 9.70 2.13 -4.68
CA PRO A 147 10.68 1.04 -4.52
C PRO A 147 11.66 0.88 -5.70
N TYR A 148 11.44 1.54 -6.83
CA TYR A 148 12.38 1.55 -7.96
C TYR A 148 13.47 2.61 -7.82
N ASP A 149 13.13 3.73 -7.17
CA ASP A 149 14.05 4.85 -6.95
C ASP A 149 14.78 4.72 -5.60
N ASP A 150 14.18 4.05 -4.62
CA ASP A 150 14.73 3.79 -3.29
C ASP A 150 14.28 2.41 -2.80
N GLU A 151 15.24 1.48 -2.69
CA GLU A 151 14.97 0.12 -2.18
C GLU A 151 14.42 0.11 -0.75
N ASN A 152 14.63 1.21 0.00
CA ASN A 152 14.13 1.39 1.36
C ASN A 152 12.85 2.25 1.39
N ALA A 153 12.17 2.43 0.26
CA ALA A 153 10.90 3.13 0.22
C ALA A 153 9.87 2.43 1.12
N VAL A 154 9.28 3.19 2.03
CA VAL A 154 8.21 2.71 2.92
C VAL A 154 6.88 3.23 2.38
N PRO A 155 5.86 2.37 2.18
CA PRO A 155 4.58 2.83 1.67
C PRO A 155 3.89 3.72 2.69
N THR A 156 3.16 4.70 2.17
CA THR A 156 2.41 5.71 2.93
C THR A 156 0.92 5.42 3.00
N GLY A 157 0.41 4.70 2.00
CA GLY A 157 -0.98 4.29 1.92
C GLY A 157 -1.15 2.90 1.33
N LEU A 158 -2.39 2.44 1.34
CA LEU A 158 -2.83 1.16 0.85
C LEU A 158 -4.04 1.38 -0.03
N THR A 159 -4.17 0.61 -1.09
CA THR A 159 -5.47 0.40 -1.74
C THR A 159 -5.84 -1.07 -1.75
N TRP A 160 -7.13 -1.36 -1.82
CA TRP A 160 -7.60 -2.72 -2.04
C TRP A 160 -8.83 -2.75 -2.93
N HIS A 161 -9.01 -3.91 -3.56
CA HIS A 161 -10.15 -4.25 -4.39
C HIS A 161 -10.24 -5.76 -4.52
N THR A 162 -11.34 -6.23 -5.07
CA THR A 162 -11.56 -7.63 -5.39
C THR A 162 -11.68 -7.80 -6.90
N LEU A 163 -11.15 -8.90 -7.42
CA LEU A 163 -11.39 -9.36 -8.78
C LEU A 163 -12.30 -10.58 -8.73
N TYR A 164 -13.31 -10.62 -9.58
CA TYR A 164 -14.26 -11.72 -9.62
C TYR A 164 -14.80 -11.93 -11.03
N ARG A 165 -15.37 -13.10 -11.28
CA ARG A 165 -15.95 -13.44 -12.59
C ARG A 165 -17.46 -13.42 -12.52
N GLU A 166 -18.08 -12.80 -13.52
CA GLU A 166 -19.52 -12.88 -13.74
C GLU A 166 -19.78 -13.67 -15.03
N TYR A 167 -20.60 -14.73 -14.93
CA TYR A 167 -20.92 -15.62 -16.05
C TYR A 167 -22.24 -15.22 -16.68
N ASP A 168 -22.29 -15.23 -18.02
CA ASP A 168 -23.52 -15.07 -18.77
C ASP A 168 -24.33 -16.38 -18.84
N SER A 169 -25.53 -16.31 -19.42
CA SER A 169 -26.42 -17.47 -19.59
C SER A 169 -25.87 -18.56 -20.52
N HIS A 170 -24.76 -18.31 -21.21
CA HIS A 170 -24.10 -19.23 -22.13
C HIS A 170 -22.80 -19.80 -21.55
N GLY A 171 -22.46 -19.46 -20.30
CA GLY A 171 -21.26 -19.94 -19.62
C GLY A 171 -19.97 -19.22 -20.00
N SER A 172 -20.04 -18.14 -20.77
CA SER A 172 -18.91 -17.22 -20.94
C SER A 172 -18.79 -16.33 -19.71
N TYR A 173 -17.59 -15.87 -19.37
CA TYR A 173 -17.38 -14.96 -18.24
C TYR A 173 -16.76 -13.63 -18.65
N GLN A 174 -17.07 -12.61 -17.86
CA GLN A 174 -16.34 -11.36 -17.81
C GLN A 174 -15.64 -11.25 -16.45
N GLN A 175 -14.37 -10.84 -16.46
CA GLN A 175 -13.67 -10.46 -15.24
C GLN A 175 -14.04 -9.02 -14.86
N LEU A 176 -14.47 -8.83 -13.63
CA LEU A 176 -14.87 -7.55 -13.05
C LEU A 176 -13.99 -7.24 -11.84
N SER A 177 -14.00 -5.96 -11.43
CA SER A 177 -13.36 -5.52 -10.20
C SER A 177 -14.31 -4.69 -9.35
N SER A 178 -14.26 -4.86 -8.03
CA SER A 178 -14.88 -3.89 -7.12
C SER A 178 -14.15 -2.54 -7.18
N PRO A 179 -14.78 -1.44 -6.69
CA PRO A 179 -14.11 -0.17 -6.56
C PRO A 179 -12.81 -0.30 -5.76
N ARG A 180 -11.79 0.47 -6.15
CA ARG A 180 -10.56 0.58 -5.36
C ARG A 180 -10.79 1.55 -4.22
N TYR A 181 -10.56 1.07 -3.01
CA TYR A 181 -10.59 1.88 -1.78
C TYR A 181 -9.17 2.25 -1.38
N ALA A 182 -8.99 3.39 -0.72
CA ALA A 182 -7.67 3.89 -0.32
C ALA A 182 -7.68 4.33 1.15
N VAL A 183 -6.66 3.95 1.90
CA VAL A 183 -6.44 4.34 3.30
C VAL A 183 -4.95 4.60 3.56
N PRO A 184 -4.59 5.43 4.55
CA PRO A 184 -3.20 5.51 5.02
C PRO A 184 -2.76 4.18 5.66
N VAL A 185 -1.44 3.90 5.68
CA VAL A 185 -0.91 2.67 6.31
C VAL A 185 -1.25 2.58 7.80
N SER A 186 -1.42 3.71 8.49
CA SER A 186 -1.89 3.75 9.89
C SER A 186 -3.26 3.12 10.09
N GLU A 187 -4.05 2.96 9.03
CA GLU A 187 -5.37 2.33 9.02
C GLU A 187 -5.36 0.94 8.35
N ALA A 188 -4.20 0.27 8.31
CA ALA A 188 -4.05 -1.06 7.69
C ALA A 188 -5.04 -2.11 8.23
N GLU A 189 -5.48 -2.00 9.50
CA GLU A 189 -6.49 -2.89 10.09
C GLU A 189 -7.82 -2.84 9.33
N THR A 190 -8.17 -1.72 8.69
CA THR A 190 -9.35 -1.62 7.83
C THR A 190 -9.25 -2.55 6.62
N VAL A 191 -8.06 -2.65 6.03
CA VAL A 191 -7.78 -3.56 4.89
C VAL A 191 -7.83 -5.01 5.35
N VAL A 192 -7.25 -5.33 6.52
CA VAL A 192 -7.28 -6.66 7.12
C VAL A 192 -8.72 -7.09 7.43
N ALA A 193 -9.55 -6.19 7.99
CA ALA A 193 -10.95 -6.48 8.25
C ALA A 193 -11.73 -6.79 6.97
N ALA A 194 -11.49 -6.02 5.90
CA ALA A 194 -12.09 -6.27 4.59
C ALA A 194 -11.63 -7.61 3.99
N ALA A 195 -10.34 -7.95 4.11
CA ALA A 195 -9.81 -9.25 3.68
C ALA A 195 -10.45 -10.42 4.43
N LYS A 196 -10.62 -10.29 5.75
CA LYS A 196 -11.30 -11.29 6.59
C LYS A 196 -12.76 -11.47 6.22
N GLN A 197 -13.47 -10.37 5.97
CA GLN A 197 -14.87 -10.44 5.54
C GLN A 197 -14.97 -11.15 4.18
N TRP A 198 -14.16 -10.74 3.20
CA TRP A 198 -14.11 -11.38 1.89
C TRP A 198 -13.79 -12.89 2.01
N ALA A 199 -12.81 -13.25 2.85
CA ALA A 199 -12.43 -14.63 3.10
C ALA A 199 -13.59 -15.47 3.67
N ALA A 200 -14.35 -14.92 4.61
CA ALA A 200 -15.52 -15.58 5.18
C ALA A 200 -16.62 -15.80 4.12
N GLU A 201 -16.82 -14.83 3.22
CA GLU A 201 -17.77 -14.96 2.10
C GLU A 201 -17.35 -16.07 1.13
N ILE A 202 -16.06 -16.14 0.78
CA ILE A 202 -15.50 -17.21 -0.06
C ILE A 202 -15.64 -18.59 0.60
N ALA A 203 -15.27 -18.72 1.87
CA ALA A 203 -15.39 -19.98 2.59
C ALA A 203 -16.86 -20.45 2.71
N ALA A 204 -17.79 -19.52 2.88
CA ALA A 204 -19.23 -19.83 2.89
C ALA A 204 -19.70 -20.34 1.51
N LYS A 205 -19.27 -19.69 0.42
CA LYS A 205 -19.57 -20.08 -0.97
C LYS A 205 -19.00 -21.47 -1.29
N HIS A 206 -17.74 -21.73 -0.91
CA HIS A 206 -17.08 -23.02 -1.08
C HIS A 206 -17.88 -24.16 -0.40
N ASN A 207 -18.27 -23.96 0.87
CA ASN A 207 -19.07 -24.94 1.60
C ASN A 207 -20.45 -25.18 0.97
N GLN A 208 -21.11 -24.14 0.46
CA GLN A 208 -22.39 -24.29 -0.27
C GLN A 208 -22.21 -25.13 -1.54
N ASN A 209 -21.15 -24.88 -2.30
CA ASN A 209 -20.83 -25.64 -3.52
C ASN A 209 -20.56 -27.12 -3.22
N LEU A 210 -19.81 -27.42 -2.15
CA LEU A 210 -19.60 -28.80 -1.68
C LEU A 210 -20.92 -29.50 -1.32
N HIS A 211 -21.82 -28.81 -0.62
CA HIS A 211 -23.13 -29.38 -0.26
C HIS A 211 -24.07 -29.57 -1.46
N ALA A 212 -24.02 -28.68 -2.45
CA ALA A 212 -24.81 -28.81 -3.67
C ALA A 212 -24.28 -29.95 -4.58
N ALA A 213 -22.98 -30.23 -4.55
CA ALA A 213 -22.35 -31.31 -5.31
C ALA A 213 -22.49 -32.71 -4.66
N ALA A 214 -22.90 -32.80 -3.39
CA ALA A 214 -23.12 -34.09 -2.72
C ALA A 214 -24.36 -34.80 -3.30
N PRO A 215 -24.26 -36.08 -3.73
CA PRO A 215 -25.42 -36.79 -4.27
C PRO A 215 -26.47 -36.95 -3.17
N GLN A 216 -27.68 -36.44 -3.41
CA GLN A 216 -28.84 -36.71 -2.57
C GLN A 216 -29.06 -38.23 -2.55
N GLN A 217 -28.66 -38.90 -1.46
CA GLN A 217 -29.03 -40.29 -1.24
C GLN A 217 -30.54 -40.35 -1.04
N HIS A 218 -31.28 -40.65 -2.11
CA HIS A 218 -32.66 -41.10 -2.02
C HIS A 218 -32.67 -42.42 -1.27
N VAL A 219 -32.92 -42.35 0.04
CA VAL A 219 -33.23 -43.54 0.85
C VAL A 219 -34.64 -43.97 0.46
N GLU A 220 -34.73 -44.94 -0.46
CA GLU A 220 -35.99 -45.60 -0.78
C GLU A 220 -36.38 -46.52 0.39
N VAL A 221 -37.18 -46.00 1.32
CA VAL A 221 -37.75 -46.79 2.42
C VAL A 221 -38.85 -47.67 1.84
N ARG A 222 -38.52 -48.92 1.50
CA ARG A 222 -39.54 -49.94 1.21
C ARG A 222 -40.25 -50.34 2.48
N VAL A 223 -41.48 -49.85 2.66
CA VAL A 223 -42.39 -50.33 3.70
C VAL A 223 -43.02 -51.63 3.20
N SER A 224 -42.57 -52.77 3.72
CA SER A 224 -43.23 -54.06 3.51
C SER A 224 -44.55 -54.07 4.29
N GLY A 225 -45.68 -53.91 3.60
CA GLY A 225 -47.01 -54.17 4.15
C GLY A 225 -47.29 -55.67 4.26
N PRO A 226 -48.14 -56.11 5.20
CA PRO A 226 -48.40 -57.53 5.42
C PRO A 226 -49.18 -58.13 4.24
N SER A 227 -48.74 -59.31 3.79
CA SER A 227 -49.42 -60.11 2.77
C SER A 227 -50.81 -60.51 3.26
N LEU A 228 -51.84 -60.13 2.51
CA LEU A 228 -53.18 -60.67 2.66
C LEU A 228 -53.26 -62.00 1.90
N SER A 229 -53.41 -63.09 2.64
CA SER A 229 -53.85 -64.40 2.16
C SER A 229 -55.11 -64.80 2.91
#